data_AF-A0A7S4IIR6-F1
#
_entry.id   AF-A0A7S4IIR6-F1
#
_cell.length_a   1.000
_cell.length_b   1.000
_cell.length_c   1.000
_cell.angle_alpha   90.00
_cell.angle_beta   90.00
_cell.angle_gamma   90.00
#
_symmetry.space_group_name_H-M   'P 1'
#
loop_
_entity.id
_entity.type
_entity.pdbx_description
1 polymer ?
#
loop_
_entity_poly.entity_id
_entity_poly.type
_entity_poly.pdbx_seq_one_letter_code
_entity_poly.pdbx_strand_id
1 'polypeptide(L)'
;NQLCGLNKYGQGTYTIEGITALCEGMKQSNIQSLSLARNLLCYGGNMEGLNALIAAFKQMPQLASLNLAGNKLTNLGRDMSGVKALAAALKDSQVVNLNLNSNGLRVKGAVELAKALPECKALVSLSLADNNLTNFGGDMSGLKALAAAFKDSQIVNLNLAGNKLTNLGRDMSGVKALAAALK
;
A
#
# COMPACT_ATOMS: atom_id res chain seq x y z
N ASN A 1 -11.83 -8.40 8.73
CA ASN A 1 -12.17 -8.15 10.14
C ASN A 1 -13.07 -6.90 10.22
N GLN A 2 -13.82 -6.75 11.31
CA GLN A 2 -14.69 -5.59 11.55
C GLN A 2 -14.00 -4.58 12.49
N LEU A 3 -12.67 -4.47 12.42
CA LEU A 3 -11.89 -3.69 13.38
C LEU A 3 -12.29 -2.21 13.40
N CYS A 4 -12.74 -1.69 12.26
CA CYS A 4 -13.26 -0.34 12.12
C CYS A 4 -14.80 -0.26 12.18
N GLY A 5 -15.48 -1.24 12.77
CA GLY A 5 -16.95 -1.24 12.90
C GLY A 5 -17.74 -1.51 11.61
N LEU A 6 -17.05 -1.85 10.52
CA LEU A 6 -17.65 -2.12 9.21
C LEU A 6 -17.49 -3.58 8.79
N ASN A 7 -18.52 -4.15 8.18
CA ASN A 7 -18.43 -5.46 7.56
C ASN A 7 -17.73 -5.42 6.18
N LYS A 8 -17.55 -6.58 5.54
CA LYS A 8 -16.87 -6.69 4.22
C LYS A 8 -17.53 -5.90 3.09
N TYR A 9 -18.79 -5.53 3.23
CA TYR A 9 -19.56 -4.72 2.26
C TYR A 9 -19.59 -3.23 2.63
N GLY A 10 -18.90 -2.82 3.70
CA GLY A 10 -18.91 -1.44 4.19
C GLY A 10 -20.19 -1.05 4.95
N GLN A 11 -20.98 -2.04 5.40
CA GLN A 11 -22.16 -1.79 6.23
C GLN A 11 -21.76 -1.78 7.71
N GLY A 12 -22.37 -0.86 8.47
CA GLY A 12 -22.05 -0.61 9.88
C GLY A 12 -21.71 0.86 10.11
N THR A 13 -21.21 1.17 11.31
CA THR A 13 -20.72 2.51 11.66
C THR A 13 -19.21 2.45 11.74
N TYR A 14 -18.53 3.32 10.99
CA TYR A 14 -17.08 3.39 11.08
C TYR A 14 -16.67 3.91 12.46
N THR A 15 -15.83 3.16 13.17
CA THR A 15 -15.22 3.58 14.45
C THR A 15 -13.73 3.28 14.45
N ILE A 16 -12.94 4.09 15.17
CA ILE A 16 -11.50 3.85 15.33
C ILE A 16 -11.15 3.07 16.59
N GLU A 17 -12.12 2.82 17.47
CA GLU A 17 -11.87 2.25 18.80
C GLU A 17 -11.09 0.94 18.73
N GLY A 18 -11.50 0.02 17.86
CA GLY A 18 -10.84 -1.28 17.72
C GLY A 18 -9.40 -1.15 17.24
N ILE A 19 -9.15 -0.33 16.20
CA ILE A 19 -7.79 -0.14 15.67
C ILE A 19 -6.91 0.63 16.66
N THR A 20 -7.43 1.65 17.34
CA THR A 20 -6.70 2.40 18.36
C THR A 20 -6.34 1.49 19.54
N ALA A 21 -7.28 0.70 20.06
CA ALA A 21 -7.02 -0.22 21.16
C ALA A 21 -5.95 -1.26 20.79
N LEU A 22 -6.01 -1.81 19.58
CA LEU A 22 -4.98 -2.71 19.07
C LEU A 22 -3.62 -1.99 18.97
N CYS A 23 -3.61 -0.78 18.41
CA CYS A 23 -2.40 0.03 18.24
C CYS A 23 -1.73 0.35 19.58
N GLU A 24 -2.49 0.71 20.61
CA GLU A 24 -1.96 0.92 21.96
C GLU A 24 -1.32 -0.35 22.52
N GLY A 25 -1.99 -1.50 22.40
CA GLY A 25 -1.45 -2.78 22.87
C GLY A 25 -0.16 -3.21 22.15
N MET A 26 0.03 -2.79 20.90
CA MET A 26 1.21 -3.18 20.10
C MET A 26 2.46 -2.34 20.37
N LYS A 27 2.36 -1.13 20.92
CA LYS A 27 3.51 -0.22 21.13
C LYS A 27 4.64 -0.82 21.97
N GLN A 28 4.31 -1.75 22.87
CA GLN A 28 5.27 -2.43 23.75
C GLN A 28 5.55 -3.88 23.33
N SER A 29 5.09 -4.28 22.14
CA SER A 29 5.19 -5.65 21.67
C SER A 29 6.45 -5.89 20.85
N ASN A 30 6.92 -7.14 20.83
CA ASN A 30 7.98 -7.61 19.94
C ASN A 30 7.42 -8.21 18.64
N ILE A 31 6.27 -7.72 18.17
CA ILE A 31 5.63 -8.24 16.96
C ILE A 31 6.49 -7.91 15.74
N GLN A 32 6.84 -8.95 14.98
CA GLN A 32 7.61 -8.82 13.74
C GLN A 32 6.74 -8.82 12.49
N SER A 33 5.52 -9.35 12.59
CA SER A 33 4.58 -9.42 11.46
C SER A 33 3.17 -9.07 11.92
N LEU A 34 2.59 -8.06 11.28
CA LEU A 34 1.23 -7.61 11.55
C LEU A 34 0.39 -7.69 10.27
N SER A 35 -0.77 -8.33 10.37
CA SER A 35 -1.77 -8.34 9.31
C SER A 35 -3.04 -7.65 9.76
N LEU A 36 -3.35 -6.54 9.08
CA LEU A 36 -4.60 -5.79 9.22
C LEU A 36 -5.38 -5.81 7.91
N ALA A 37 -5.22 -6.86 7.11
CA ALA A 37 -5.92 -6.97 5.85
C ALA A 37 -7.46 -6.94 6.04
N ARG A 38 -8.14 -6.26 5.12
CA ARG A 38 -9.60 -6.18 5.02
C ARG A 38 -10.24 -5.67 6.32
N ASN A 39 -9.76 -4.52 6.79
CA ASN A 39 -10.31 -3.77 7.94
C ASN A 39 -10.91 -2.42 7.56
N LEU A 40 -10.87 -2.03 6.27
CA LEU A 40 -11.50 -0.80 5.79
C LEU A 40 -10.95 0.46 6.49
N LEU A 41 -9.65 0.47 6.84
CA LEU A 41 -8.97 1.55 7.58
C LEU A 41 -9.18 2.96 6.98
N CYS A 42 -9.41 3.03 5.67
CA CYS A 42 -9.58 4.28 4.93
C CYS A 42 -10.98 4.45 4.30
N TYR A 43 -12.00 3.76 4.82
CA TYR A 43 -13.33 3.76 4.21
C TYR A 43 -14.00 5.14 4.24
N GLY A 44 -14.69 5.48 3.15
CA GLY A 44 -15.32 6.80 3.00
C GLY A 44 -14.33 7.97 2.97
N GLY A 45 -13.02 7.71 2.85
CA GLY A 45 -11.98 8.73 2.97
C GLY A 45 -11.61 9.10 4.42
N ASN A 46 -12.20 8.44 5.42
CA ASN A 46 -11.75 8.61 6.80
C ASN A 46 -10.34 8.03 6.95
N MET A 47 -9.40 8.82 7.46
CA MET A 47 -7.98 8.46 7.55
C MET A 47 -7.52 8.13 8.96
N GLU A 48 -8.40 8.27 9.96
CA GLU A 48 -8.05 8.21 11.38
C GLU A 48 -7.52 6.83 11.78
N GLY A 49 -8.11 5.76 11.24
CA GLY A 49 -7.69 4.39 11.52
C GLY A 49 -6.30 4.07 10.97
N LEU A 50 -6.00 4.55 9.76
CA LEU A 50 -4.65 4.44 9.18
C LEU A 50 -3.65 5.31 9.94
N ASN A 51 -4.02 6.54 10.33
CA ASN A 51 -3.15 7.43 11.09
C ASN A 51 -2.81 6.87 12.47
N ALA A 52 -3.77 6.25 13.16
CA ALA A 52 -3.54 5.54 14.42
C ALA A 52 -2.52 4.40 14.26
N LEU A 53 -2.68 3.60 13.19
CA LEU A 53 -1.72 2.55 12.85
C LEU A 53 -0.32 3.11 12.57
N ILE A 54 -0.22 4.17 11.77
CA ILE A 54 1.05 4.84 11.46
C ILE A 54 1.74 5.35 12.73
N ALA A 55 1.00 5.99 13.63
CA ALA A 55 1.53 6.47 14.90
C ALA A 55 2.06 5.33 15.78
N ALA A 56 1.42 4.16 15.73
CA ALA A 56 1.83 3.00 16.50
C ALA A 56 3.06 2.30 15.91
N PHE A 57 3.08 1.99 14.60
CA PHE A 57 4.18 1.17 14.06
C PHE A 57 5.51 1.94 13.98
N LYS A 58 5.50 3.28 13.97
CA LYS A 58 6.71 4.09 14.19
C LYS A 58 7.41 3.79 15.52
N GLN A 59 6.69 3.21 16.49
CA GLN A 59 7.20 2.79 17.79
C GLN A 59 7.48 1.27 17.85
N MET A 60 7.35 0.55 16.73
CA MET A 60 7.58 -0.89 16.65
C MET A 60 8.88 -1.18 15.87
N PRO A 61 10.05 -1.11 16.52
CA PRO A 61 11.34 -1.26 15.83
C PRO A 61 11.57 -2.65 15.23
N GLN A 62 10.82 -3.65 15.68
CA GLN A 62 10.95 -5.04 15.22
C GLN A 62 9.97 -5.41 14.09
N LEU A 63 9.05 -4.51 13.71
CA LEU A 63 8.01 -4.82 12.72
C LEU A 63 8.62 -4.88 11.30
N ALA A 64 8.89 -6.10 10.86
CA ALA A 64 9.49 -6.39 9.56
C ALA A 64 8.45 -6.69 8.45
N SER A 65 7.23 -7.08 8.81
CA SER A 65 6.19 -7.46 7.86
C SER A 65 4.86 -6.80 8.17
N LEU A 66 4.30 -6.09 7.20
CA LEU A 66 3.04 -5.37 7.33
C LEU A 66 2.10 -5.70 6.17
N ASN A 67 0.96 -6.30 6.50
CA ASN A 67 -0.10 -6.59 5.53
C ASN A 67 -1.30 -5.66 5.70
N LEU A 68 -1.47 -4.76 4.73
CA LEU A 68 -2.55 -3.79 4.64
C LEU A 68 -3.48 -4.05 3.45
N ALA A 69 -3.53 -5.27 2.93
CA ALA A 69 -4.37 -5.60 1.78
C ALA A 69 -5.85 -5.27 2.03
N GLY A 70 -6.53 -4.63 1.08
CA GLY A 70 -7.99 -4.41 1.14
C GLY A 70 -8.45 -3.39 2.18
N ASN A 71 -7.67 -2.36 2.46
CA ASN A 71 -8.00 -1.30 3.42
C ASN A 71 -8.45 0.02 2.81
N LYS A 72 -8.67 0.05 1.49
CA LYS A 72 -9.17 1.23 0.76
C LYS A 72 -8.28 2.46 0.95
N LEU A 73 -6.95 2.29 0.97
CA LEU A 73 -5.96 3.38 1.14
C LEU A 73 -6.13 4.56 0.16
N THR A 74 -6.95 4.38 -0.88
CA THR A 74 -7.43 5.48 -1.70
C THR A 74 -8.94 5.44 -1.80
N ASN A 75 -9.53 6.62 -1.98
CA ASN A 75 -10.94 6.73 -2.41
C ASN A 75 -11.05 6.48 -3.93
N LEU A 76 -10.77 5.25 -4.37
CA LEU A 76 -10.83 4.82 -5.77
C LEU A 76 -10.04 5.74 -6.72
N GLY A 77 -8.83 6.14 -6.35
CA GLY A 77 -8.03 7.05 -7.19
C GLY A 77 -8.35 8.54 -7.03
N ARG A 78 -9.37 8.93 -6.26
CA ARG A 78 -9.77 10.34 -6.08
C ARG A 78 -8.97 11.04 -4.98
N ASP A 79 -8.64 10.31 -3.92
CA ASP A 79 -7.84 10.81 -2.80
C ASP A 79 -6.69 9.84 -2.51
N MET A 80 -5.47 10.40 -2.47
CA MET A 80 -4.20 9.69 -2.25
C MET A 80 -3.65 9.90 -0.84
N SER A 81 -4.39 10.56 0.06
CA SER A 81 -3.92 10.89 1.41
C SER A 81 -3.47 9.64 2.18
N GLY A 82 -4.18 8.51 2.02
CA GLY A 82 -3.79 7.20 2.58
C GLY A 82 -2.42 6.73 2.11
N VAL A 83 -2.20 6.77 0.81
CA VAL A 83 -0.92 6.37 0.20
C VAL A 83 0.20 7.31 0.63
N LYS A 84 -0.04 8.63 0.63
CA LYS A 84 0.94 9.64 1.06
C LYS A 84 1.36 9.46 2.51
N ALA A 85 0.39 9.29 3.41
CA ALA A 85 0.64 9.12 4.83
C ALA A 85 1.45 7.83 5.08
N LEU A 86 1.04 6.72 4.47
CA LEU A 86 1.75 5.46 4.58
C LEU A 86 3.16 5.54 4.00
N ALA A 87 3.32 6.12 2.81
CA ALA A 87 4.59 6.29 2.14
C ALA A 87 5.57 7.13 2.97
N ALA A 88 5.11 8.23 3.57
CA ALA A 88 5.92 9.05 4.46
C ALA A 88 6.36 8.27 5.71
N ALA A 89 5.48 7.43 6.27
CA ALA A 89 5.80 6.63 7.44
C ALA A 89 6.78 5.48 7.16
N LEU A 90 6.79 4.95 5.93
CA LEU A 90 7.66 3.84 5.55
C LEU A 90 9.13 4.23 5.41
N LYS A 91 9.43 5.51 5.14
CA LYS A 91 10.80 6.05 4.99
C LYS A 91 11.67 5.73 6.19
N ASP A 92 11.12 5.89 7.39
CA ASP A 92 11.81 5.71 8.66
C ASP A 92 11.50 4.35 9.31
N SER A 93 10.81 3.46 8.61
CA SER A 93 10.36 2.17 9.14
C SER A 93 11.36 1.04 8.92
N GLN A 94 11.25 -0.03 9.70
CA GLN A 94 11.99 -1.28 9.51
C GLN A 94 11.20 -2.32 8.71
N VAL A 95 10.12 -1.90 8.03
CA VAL A 95 9.25 -2.81 7.28
C VAL A 95 9.98 -3.29 6.03
N VAL A 96 10.28 -4.59 6.02
CA VAL A 96 10.94 -5.30 4.91
C VAL A 96 9.94 -5.84 3.90
N ASN A 97 8.76 -6.27 4.39
CA ASN A 97 7.71 -6.87 3.58
C ASN A 97 6.41 -6.06 3.71
N LEU A 98 5.93 -5.50 2.60
CA LEU A 98 4.70 -4.71 2.56
C LEU A 98 3.70 -5.29 1.58
N ASN A 99 2.49 -5.57 2.04
CA ASN A 99 1.38 -6.00 1.19
C ASN A 99 0.30 -4.91 1.13
N LEU A 100 0.14 -4.31 -0.05
CA LEU A 100 -0.88 -3.29 -0.36
C LEU A 100 -1.93 -3.78 -1.36
N ASN A 101 -2.14 -5.09 -1.47
CA ASN A 101 -3.08 -5.64 -2.45
C ASN A 101 -4.49 -5.06 -2.30
N SER A 102 -5.23 -4.93 -3.39
CA SER A 102 -6.64 -4.56 -3.38
C SER A 102 -6.98 -3.24 -2.64
N ASN A 103 -6.08 -2.25 -2.67
CA ASN A 103 -6.29 -0.93 -2.07
C ASN A 103 -6.79 0.14 -3.05
N GLY A 104 -6.98 -0.24 -4.31
CA GLY A 104 -7.54 0.64 -5.34
C GLY A 104 -6.62 1.80 -5.71
N LEU A 105 -5.29 1.64 -5.57
CA LEU A 105 -4.30 2.69 -5.82
C LEU A 105 -4.51 3.40 -7.15
N ARG A 106 -4.85 2.63 -8.19
CA ARG A 106 -4.94 3.08 -9.59
C ARG A 106 -3.63 3.76 -10.04
N VAL A 107 -3.68 4.42 -11.20
CA VAL A 107 -2.53 5.15 -11.76
C VAL A 107 -1.97 6.18 -10.79
N LYS A 108 -2.83 7.04 -10.22
CA LYS A 108 -2.39 8.12 -9.33
C LYS A 108 -1.72 7.62 -8.05
N GLY A 109 -2.24 6.55 -7.46
CA GLY A 109 -1.64 5.94 -6.26
C GLY A 109 -0.32 5.24 -6.57
N ALA A 110 -0.18 4.61 -7.74
CA ALA A 110 1.12 4.10 -8.19
C ALA A 110 2.17 5.21 -8.33
N VAL A 111 1.81 6.32 -8.99
CA VAL A 111 2.70 7.47 -9.16
C VAL A 111 3.11 8.04 -7.80
N GLU A 112 2.16 8.16 -6.86
CA GLU A 112 2.45 8.70 -5.54
C GLU A 112 3.33 7.77 -4.70
N LEU A 113 3.05 6.46 -4.71
CA LEU A 113 3.91 5.48 -4.05
C LEU A 113 5.31 5.49 -4.64
N ALA A 114 5.44 5.54 -5.97
CA ALA A 114 6.72 5.55 -6.67
C ALA A 114 7.65 6.68 -6.22
N LYS A 115 7.11 7.86 -5.88
CA LYS A 115 7.92 8.99 -5.39
C LYS A 115 8.66 8.68 -4.08
N ALA A 116 8.08 7.83 -3.24
CA ALA A 116 8.63 7.54 -1.90
C ALA A 116 9.45 6.24 -1.85
N LEU A 117 9.28 5.32 -2.81
CA LEU A 117 10.00 4.05 -2.82
C LEU A 117 11.54 4.20 -2.75
N PRO A 118 12.18 5.18 -3.43
CA PRO A 118 13.62 5.38 -3.30
C PRO A 118 14.08 5.71 -1.88
N GLU A 119 13.20 6.26 -1.04
CA GLU A 119 13.50 6.62 0.35
C GLU A 119 13.20 5.48 1.33
N CYS A 120 12.43 4.46 0.92
CA CYS A 120 12.06 3.31 1.76
C CYS A 120 13.19 2.27 1.80
N LYS A 121 14.31 2.58 2.48
CA LYS A 121 15.54 1.79 2.41
C LYS A 121 15.46 0.38 3.02
N ALA A 122 14.53 0.14 3.94
CA ALA A 122 14.33 -1.19 4.52
C ALA A 122 13.46 -2.11 3.63
N LEU A 123 12.70 -1.56 2.68
CA LEU A 123 11.66 -2.30 1.96
C LEU A 123 12.25 -3.14 0.83
N VAL A 124 12.14 -4.47 0.97
CA VAL A 124 12.71 -5.46 0.03
C VAL A 124 11.62 -6.19 -0.76
N SER A 125 10.43 -6.35 -0.17
CA SER A 125 9.29 -7.04 -0.79
C SER A 125 8.05 -6.16 -0.80
N LEU A 126 7.47 -5.98 -1.99
CA LEU A 126 6.28 -5.19 -2.20
C LEU A 126 5.23 -5.94 -3.03
N SER A 127 4.03 -6.08 -2.46
CA SER A 127 2.89 -6.61 -3.19
C SER A 127 1.87 -5.51 -3.49
N LEU A 128 1.61 -5.28 -4.78
CA LEU A 128 0.63 -4.31 -5.30
C LEU A 128 -0.48 -4.99 -6.09
N ALA A 129 -0.75 -6.27 -5.88
CA ALA A 129 -1.73 -7.00 -6.66
C ALA A 129 -3.15 -6.38 -6.58
N ASP A 130 -3.92 -6.51 -7.65
CA ASP A 130 -5.31 -6.06 -7.73
C ASP A 130 -5.55 -4.58 -7.39
N ASN A 131 -4.67 -3.68 -7.87
CA ASN A 131 -4.76 -2.23 -7.64
C ASN A 131 -5.10 -1.41 -8.89
N ASN A 132 -5.27 -2.05 -10.05
CA ASN A 132 -5.59 -1.41 -11.34
C ASN A 132 -4.61 -0.28 -11.73
N LEU A 133 -3.30 -0.55 -11.64
CA LEU A 133 -2.24 0.47 -11.78
C LEU A 133 -2.15 1.13 -13.15
N THR A 134 -2.82 0.59 -14.17
CA THR A 134 -2.70 1.03 -15.57
C THR A 134 -4.01 1.58 -16.16
N ASN A 135 -5.03 1.82 -15.33
CA ASN A 135 -6.40 2.13 -15.79
C ASN A 135 -6.86 1.16 -16.89
N PHE A 136 -6.82 -0.15 -16.60
CA PHE A 136 -7.16 -1.21 -17.55
C PHE A 136 -6.28 -1.22 -18.82
N GLY A 137 -5.03 -0.75 -18.71
CA GLY A 137 -4.08 -0.59 -19.81
C GLY A 137 -4.24 0.71 -20.59
N GLY A 138 -5.21 1.57 -20.26
CA GLY A 138 -5.39 2.86 -20.93
C GLY A 138 -4.34 3.91 -20.57
N ASP A 139 -3.64 3.75 -19.44
CA ASP A 139 -2.61 4.69 -18.97
C ASP A 139 -1.47 3.96 -18.27
N MET A 140 -0.30 3.94 -18.90
CA MET A 140 0.90 3.27 -18.38
C MET A 140 1.75 4.13 -17.44
N SER A 141 1.36 5.37 -17.15
CA SER A 141 2.17 6.30 -16.35
C SER A 141 2.46 5.79 -14.94
N GLY A 142 1.49 5.15 -14.28
CA GLY A 142 1.69 4.53 -12.96
C GLY A 142 2.74 3.43 -12.99
N LEU A 143 2.70 2.57 -14.02
CA LEU A 143 3.66 1.48 -14.19
C LEU A 143 5.06 1.99 -14.53
N LYS A 144 5.15 3.02 -15.38
CA LYS A 144 6.40 3.70 -15.72
C LYS A 144 7.03 4.39 -14.51
N ALA A 145 6.22 5.04 -13.67
CA ALA A 145 6.69 5.68 -12.45
C ALA A 145 7.27 4.64 -11.46
N LEU A 146 6.57 3.53 -11.25
CA LEU A 146 7.08 2.44 -10.43
C LEU A 146 8.39 1.88 -10.98
N ALA A 147 8.47 1.64 -12.29
CA ALA A 147 9.70 1.19 -12.95
C ALA A 147 10.88 2.16 -12.73
N ALA A 148 10.65 3.47 -12.84
CA ALA A 148 11.70 4.46 -12.58
C ALA A 148 12.16 4.39 -11.11
N ALA A 149 11.23 4.29 -10.17
CA ALA A 149 11.53 4.26 -8.75
C ALA A 149 12.26 2.98 -8.30
N PHE A 150 12.00 1.84 -8.96
CA PHE A 150 12.64 0.58 -8.56
C PHE A 150 14.17 0.60 -8.74
N LYS A 151 14.69 1.37 -9.70
CA LYS A 151 16.14 1.51 -9.94
C LYS A 151 16.90 2.04 -8.72
N ASP A 152 16.25 2.87 -7.91
CA ASP A 152 16.83 3.49 -6.73
C ASP A 152 16.28 2.90 -5.41
N SER A 153 15.52 1.80 -5.51
CA SER A 153 14.91 1.11 -4.38
C SER A 153 15.75 -0.09 -3.91
N GLN A 154 15.32 -0.77 -2.84
CA GLN A 154 15.88 -2.06 -2.39
C GLN A 154 14.97 -3.25 -2.72
N ILE A 155 13.93 -3.02 -3.54
CA ILE A 155 12.90 -4.01 -3.83
C ILE A 155 13.45 -5.06 -4.79
N VAL A 156 13.44 -6.32 -4.34
CA VAL A 156 13.81 -7.50 -5.16
C VAL A 156 12.64 -8.46 -5.35
N ASN A 157 11.62 -8.37 -4.49
CA ASN A 157 10.41 -9.18 -4.58
C ASN A 157 9.21 -8.28 -4.90
N LEU A 158 8.64 -8.43 -6.10
CA LEU A 158 7.54 -7.60 -6.57
C LEU A 158 6.37 -8.46 -7.06
N ASN A 159 5.19 -8.24 -6.48
CA ASN A 159 3.94 -8.85 -6.96
C ASN A 159 3.01 -7.80 -7.59
N LEU A 160 2.77 -7.94 -8.90
CA LEU A 160 1.88 -7.08 -9.69
C LEU A 160 0.65 -7.81 -10.24
N ALA A 161 0.30 -8.99 -9.72
CA ALA A 161 -0.83 -9.78 -10.22
C ALA A 161 -2.14 -8.96 -10.28
N GLY A 162 -3.00 -9.24 -11.25
CA GLY A 162 -4.32 -8.59 -11.34
C GLY A 162 -4.33 -7.09 -11.69
N ASN A 163 -3.20 -6.51 -12.10
CA ASN A 163 -3.11 -5.07 -12.44
C ASN A 163 -3.33 -4.73 -13.92
N LYS A 164 -3.69 -5.71 -14.77
CA LYS A 164 -3.92 -5.52 -16.21
C LYS A 164 -2.78 -4.73 -16.86
N LEU A 165 -1.57 -5.27 -16.76
CA LEU A 165 -0.31 -4.56 -17.07
C LEU A 165 -0.16 -4.15 -18.54
N THR A 166 -1.03 -4.63 -19.42
CA THR A 166 -1.09 -4.22 -20.84
C THR A 166 -2.54 -3.97 -21.25
N ASN A 167 -2.73 -3.17 -22.30
CA ASN A 167 -4.01 -3.06 -23.00
C ASN A 167 -4.12 -4.17 -24.06
N LEU A 168 -4.25 -5.42 -23.62
CA LEU A 168 -4.27 -6.59 -24.52
C LEU A 168 -3.08 -6.60 -25.49
N GLY A 169 -1.89 -6.22 -24.99
CA GLY A 169 -0.67 -6.13 -25.80
C GLY A 169 -0.52 -4.89 -26.69
N ARG A 170 -1.54 -4.03 -26.83
CA ARG A 170 -1.46 -2.81 -27.68
C ARG A 170 -0.45 -1.79 -27.15
N ASP A 171 -0.43 -1.61 -25.84
CA ASP A 171 0.60 -0.83 -25.15
C ASP A 171 1.32 -1.74 -24.16
N MET A 172 2.63 -1.87 -24.36
CA MET A 172 3.56 -2.60 -23.50
C MET A 172 4.62 -1.67 -22.90
N SER A 173 4.51 -0.36 -23.08
CA SER A 173 5.54 0.60 -22.69
C SER A 173 5.84 0.57 -21.19
N GLY A 174 4.81 0.41 -20.35
CA GLY A 174 4.99 0.25 -18.91
C GLY A 174 5.65 -1.08 -18.52
N VAL A 175 5.30 -2.19 -19.18
CA VAL A 175 5.93 -3.50 -18.94
C VAL A 175 7.38 -3.51 -19.40
N LYS A 176 7.69 -2.90 -20.56
CA LYS A 176 9.06 -2.73 -21.05
C LYS A 176 9.89 -1.89 -20.08
N ALA A 177 9.32 -0.82 -19.52
CA ALA A 177 9.98 -0.01 -18.50
C ALA A 177 10.29 -0.83 -17.24
N LEU A 178 9.33 -1.62 -16.74
CA LEU A 178 9.57 -2.53 -15.61
C LEU A 178 10.66 -3.55 -15.90
N ALA A 179 10.59 -4.23 -17.05
CA ALA A 179 11.57 -5.23 -17.44
C ALA A 179 13.00 -4.65 -17.57
N ALA A 180 13.12 -3.36 -17.91
CA ALA A 180 14.40 -2.66 -17.94
C ALA A 180 14.90 -2.24 -16.56
N ALA A 181 14.00 -2.04 -15.59
CA ALA A 181 14.33 -1.63 -14.22
C ALA A 181 14.63 -2.80 -13.27
N LEU A 182 14.17 -4.02 -13.61
CA LEU A 182 14.33 -5.24 -12.80
C LEU A 182 15.54 -6.09 -13.23
N LYS A 183 16.50 -5.51 -13.96
CA LYS A 183 17.78 -6.13 -14.32
C LYS A 183 18.83 -5.74 -13.30
#